data_AF-X1BI35-F1
#
_entry.id   AF-X1BI35-F1
#
_cell.length_a   1.000
_cell.length_b   1.000
_cell.length_c   1.000
_cell.angle_alpha   90.00
_cell.angle_beta   90.00
_cell.angle_gamma   90.00
#
_symmetry.space_group_name_H-M   'P 1'
#
loop_
_entity.id
_entity.type
_entity.pdbx_description
1 polymer ?
#
loop_
_entity_poly.entity_id
_entity_poly.type
_entity_poly.pdbx_seq_one_letter_code
_entity_poly.pdbx_strand_id
1 'polypeptide(L)'
;MPLFSDPEPEWHPLNHGYDESKQRLDLEDLKGAAKFRGGHCLSTEWDGDMYKKIKWKCADGHEFELKPYTVLKAGHWCADCLPPPWTYDEQAEKNPFFAQVWYPNHDKDENNFYPEDCYKDIVE
;
A
#
# COMPACT_ATOMS: atom_id res chain seq x y z
N MET A 1 -37.02 17.60 -13.74
CA MET A 1 -35.60 17.22 -13.63
C MET A 1 -35.36 16.88 -12.17
N PRO A 2 -35.13 15.62 -11.79
CA PRO A 2 -34.74 15.34 -10.41
C PRO A 2 -33.31 15.83 -10.24
N LEU A 3 -33.11 16.66 -9.22
CA LEU A 3 -31.80 16.96 -8.67
C LEU A 3 -31.24 15.65 -8.12
N PHE A 4 -30.23 15.08 -8.76
CA PHE A 4 -29.39 14.04 -8.15
C PHE A 4 -28.66 14.73 -6.99
N SER A 5 -29.25 14.66 -5.80
CA SER A 5 -28.66 15.11 -4.54
C SER A 5 -28.07 13.89 -3.84
N ASP A 6 -27.24 13.12 -4.54
CA ASP A 6 -26.44 12.13 -3.84
C ASP A 6 -25.54 12.90 -2.87
N PRO A 7 -25.53 12.54 -1.57
CA PRO A 7 -24.69 13.22 -0.60
C PRO A 7 -23.23 13.09 -1.03
N GLU A 8 -22.45 14.17 -0.87
CA GLU A 8 -21.02 14.10 -1.12
C GLU A 8 -20.40 12.98 -0.27
N PRO A 9 -19.50 12.16 -0.85
CA PRO A 9 -18.88 11.06 -0.12
C PRO A 9 -18.06 11.61 1.05
N GLU A 10 -18.13 10.90 2.18
CA GLU A 10 -17.35 11.25 3.36
C GLU A 10 -15.87 10.95 3.11
N TRP A 11 -15.01 11.96 3.29
CA TRP A 11 -13.57 11.80 3.17
C TRP A 11 -12.98 11.24 4.46
N HIS A 12 -12.30 10.09 4.35
CA HIS A 12 -11.60 9.47 5.47
C HIS A 12 -10.09 9.43 5.20
N PRO A 13 -9.24 9.79 6.18
CA PRO A 13 -7.80 9.62 6.05
C PRO A 13 -7.45 8.12 6.01
N LEU A 14 -6.50 7.75 5.14
CA LEU A 14 -5.96 6.40 5.11
C LEU A 14 -5.20 6.10 6.41
N ASN A 15 -5.40 4.92 6.96
CA ASN A 15 -4.53 4.39 8.01
C ASN A 15 -3.23 3.92 7.35
N HIS A 16 -2.09 4.47 7.74
CA HIS A 16 -0.79 4.07 7.19
C HIS A 16 -0.10 2.93 7.97
N GLY A 17 -0.71 2.43 9.04
CA GLY A 17 -0.18 1.32 9.85
C GLY A 17 0.81 1.74 10.94
N TYR A 18 0.92 3.05 11.24
CA TYR A 18 1.75 3.59 12.32
C TYR A 18 1.11 4.88 12.89
N ASP A 19 1.57 5.33 14.05
CA ASP A 19 1.08 6.57 14.67
C ASP A 19 1.70 7.80 13.99
N GLU A 20 0.92 8.44 13.12
CA GLU A 20 1.33 9.63 12.39
C GLU A 20 1.42 10.89 13.25
N SER A 21 0.92 10.86 14.49
CA SER A 21 1.01 12.00 15.42
C SER A 21 2.37 12.09 16.12
N LYS A 22 3.18 11.01 16.08
CA LYS A 22 4.51 10.99 16.68
C LYS A 22 5.46 11.96 15.98
N GLN A 23 6.07 12.86 16.75
CA GLN A 23 7.12 13.77 16.24
C GLN A 23 8.39 13.03 15.81
N ARG A 24 8.68 11.89 16.44
CA ARG A 24 9.82 11.03 16.12
C ARG A 24 9.35 9.59 16.04
N LEU A 25 9.60 8.97 14.90
CA LEU A 25 9.33 7.56 14.68
C LEU A 25 10.48 6.71 15.22
N ASP A 26 10.16 5.46 15.52
CA ASP A 26 11.09 4.41 15.89
C ASP A 26 10.96 3.20 14.95
N LEU A 27 11.77 2.16 15.19
CA LEU A 27 11.78 0.97 14.35
C LEU A 27 10.45 0.20 14.39
N GLU A 28 9.70 0.27 15.49
CA GLU A 28 8.42 -0.42 15.62
C GLU A 28 7.34 0.25 14.77
N ASP A 29 7.41 1.58 14.59
CA ASP A 29 6.55 2.28 13.62
C ASP A 29 6.80 1.78 12.19
N LEU A 30 8.07 1.58 11.80
CA LEU A 30 8.43 1.04 10.48
C LEU A 30 7.93 -0.39 10.30
N LYS A 31 8.08 -1.23 11.33
CA LYS A 31 7.57 -2.62 11.33
C LYS A 31 6.04 -2.64 11.27
N GLY A 32 5.37 -1.76 11.99
CA GLY A 32 3.91 -1.59 11.95
C GLY A 32 3.43 -1.24 10.55
N ALA A 33 4.03 -0.22 9.93
CA ALA A 33 3.72 0.21 8.57
C ALA A 33 3.95 -0.90 7.54
N ALA A 34 5.04 -1.67 7.68
CA ALA A 34 5.33 -2.80 6.81
C ALA A 34 4.32 -3.94 6.97
N LYS A 35 4.00 -4.31 8.22
CA LYS A 35 3.01 -5.33 8.55
C LYS A 35 1.63 -4.97 8.02
N PHE A 36 1.25 -3.71 8.15
CA PHE A 36 -0.04 -3.21 7.62
C PHE A 36 -0.09 -3.22 6.09
N ARG A 37 1.06 -3.33 5.41
CA ARG A 37 1.18 -3.56 3.96
C ARG A 37 1.33 -5.04 3.58
N GLY A 38 1.06 -5.94 4.52
CA GLY A 38 1.22 -7.39 4.33
C GLY A 38 2.67 -7.89 4.36
N GLY A 39 3.63 -7.00 4.63
CA GLY A 39 5.05 -7.31 4.55
C GLY A 39 5.79 -7.14 5.86
N HIS A 40 7.11 -6.98 5.77
CA HIS A 40 8.01 -6.92 6.91
C HIS A 40 9.10 -5.87 6.70
N CYS A 41 9.44 -5.13 7.75
CA CYS A 41 10.72 -4.43 7.84
C CYS A 41 11.76 -5.46 8.30
N LEU A 42 12.78 -5.72 7.48
CA LEU A 42 13.80 -6.73 7.76
C LEU A 42 14.97 -6.20 8.60
N SER A 43 14.98 -4.89 8.88
CA SER A 43 16.05 -4.26 9.62
C SER A 43 15.85 -4.44 11.12
N THR A 44 16.93 -4.82 11.83
CA THR A 44 16.91 -5.03 13.28
C THR A 44 17.17 -3.75 14.07
N GLU A 45 17.73 -2.74 13.42
CA GLU A 45 18.04 -1.43 13.99
C GLU A 45 17.75 -0.32 12.97
N TRP A 46 17.44 0.88 13.49
CA TRP A 46 17.29 2.08 12.70
C TRP A 46 17.67 3.30 13.55
N ASP A 47 18.45 4.21 12.98
CA ASP A 47 19.02 5.40 13.64
C ASP A 47 18.07 6.61 13.63
N GLY A 48 16.90 6.47 12.99
CA GLY A 48 15.95 7.56 12.78
C GLY A 48 16.17 8.35 11.48
N ASP A 49 17.17 7.98 10.66
CA ASP A 49 17.38 8.62 9.36
C ASP A 49 16.30 8.16 8.36
N MET A 50 15.39 9.07 8.03
CA MET A 50 14.30 8.82 7.08
C MET A 50 14.77 8.62 5.64
N TYR A 51 16.02 8.99 5.31
CA TYR A 51 16.57 8.99 3.95
C TYR A 51 17.64 7.93 3.72
N LYS A 52 18.06 7.22 4.76
CA LYS A 52 18.91 6.03 4.66
C LYS A 52 18.08 4.83 4.22
N LYS A 53 18.54 4.11 3.19
CA LYS A 53 17.87 2.90 2.73
C LYS A 53 17.96 1.81 3.80
N ILE A 54 16.85 1.11 4.00
CA ILE A 54 16.75 -0.08 4.84
C ILE A 54 16.03 -1.20 4.08
N LYS A 55 16.07 -2.43 4.62
CA LYS A 55 15.52 -3.62 3.96
C LYS A 55 14.07 -3.89 4.34
N TRP A 56 13.28 -4.25 3.34
CA TRP A 56 11.86 -4.57 3.44
C TRP A 56 11.54 -5.86 2.68
N LYS A 57 10.37 -6.45 2.97
CA LYS A 57 9.81 -7.59 2.24
C LYS A 57 8.32 -7.39 2.04
N CYS A 58 7.77 -7.59 0.84
CA CYS A 58 6.32 -7.53 0.61
C CYS A 58 5.63 -8.87 0.94
N ALA A 59 4.30 -8.91 0.79
CA ALA A 59 3.49 -10.10 1.04
C ALA A 59 3.85 -11.29 0.13
N ASP A 60 4.23 -11.01 -1.12
CA ASP A 60 4.65 -12.04 -2.08
C ASP A 60 6.10 -12.50 -1.89
N GLY A 61 6.80 -11.90 -0.92
CA GLY A 61 8.12 -12.31 -0.50
C GLY A 61 9.29 -11.65 -1.22
N HIS A 62 9.05 -10.68 -2.11
CA HIS A 62 10.11 -9.87 -2.72
C HIS A 62 10.82 -9.03 -1.65
N GLU A 63 12.15 -9.11 -1.61
CA GLU A 63 13.00 -8.31 -0.73
C GLU A 63 13.58 -7.12 -1.49
N PHE A 64 13.50 -5.92 -0.90
CA PHE A 64 13.95 -4.69 -1.55
C PHE A 64 14.45 -3.65 -0.54
N GLU A 65 15.18 -2.66 -1.05
CA GLU A 65 15.73 -1.56 -0.25
C GLU A 65 15.08 -0.23 -0.61
N LEU A 66 14.37 0.35 0.35
CA LEU A 66 13.75 1.67 0.25
C LEU A 66 14.05 2.51 1.49
N LYS A 67 13.96 3.82 1.31
CA LYS A 67 14.04 4.78 2.41
C LYS A 67 12.74 4.70 3.24
N PRO A 68 12.79 4.82 4.58
CA PRO A 68 11.59 4.98 5.40
C PRO A 68 10.66 6.08 4.90
N TYR A 69 11.21 7.21 4.45
CA TYR A 69 10.41 8.29 3.85
C TYR A 69 9.62 7.81 2.62
N THR A 70 10.28 7.07 1.73
CA THR A 70 9.70 6.58 0.49
C THR A 70 8.53 5.62 0.75
N VAL A 71 8.64 4.79 1.80
CA VAL A 71 7.57 3.86 2.19
C VAL A 71 6.44 4.57 2.95
N LEU A 72 6.77 5.31 4.02
CA LEU A 72 5.79 5.81 4.97
C LEU A 72 5.10 7.10 4.51
N LYS A 73 5.78 7.95 3.74
CA LYS A 73 5.31 9.30 3.38
C LYS A 73 5.03 9.46 1.89
N ALA A 74 5.77 8.77 1.02
CA ALA A 74 5.53 8.81 -0.43
C ALA A 74 4.70 7.60 -0.96
N GLY A 75 4.44 6.59 -0.13
CA GLY A 75 3.53 5.49 -0.46
C GLY A 75 4.09 4.41 -1.38
N HIS A 76 5.39 4.43 -1.71
CA HIS A 76 6.00 3.38 -2.52
C HIS A 76 6.19 2.10 -1.72
N TRP A 77 6.09 0.95 -2.39
CA TRP A 77 6.22 -0.35 -1.72
C TRP A 77 7.13 -1.31 -2.49
N CYS A 78 6.58 -2.24 -3.27
CA CYS A 78 7.36 -3.24 -3.98
C CYS A 78 7.38 -2.93 -5.49
N ALA A 79 8.57 -2.79 -6.06
CA ALA A 79 8.73 -2.54 -7.49
C ALA A 79 8.36 -3.76 -8.34
N ASP A 80 8.56 -4.97 -7.82
CA ASP A 80 8.22 -6.22 -8.50
C ASP A 80 6.71 -6.48 -8.54
N CYS A 81 5.95 -6.01 -7.55
CA CYS A 81 4.48 -6.11 -7.55
C CYS A 81 3.79 -4.99 -8.37
N LEU A 82 4.53 -3.95 -8.78
CA LEU A 82 3.95 -2.79 -9.46
C LEU A 82 3.56 -3.06 -10.93
N PRO A 83 4.40 -3.68 -11.78
CA PRO A 83 4.01 -3.97 -13.16
C PRO A 83 2.96 -5.09 -13.23
N PRO A 84 2.09 -5.10 -14.25
CA PRO A 84 1.19 -6.22 -14.49
C PRO A 84 1.98 -7.47 -14.92
N PRO A 85 1.39 -8.68 -14.84
CA PRO A 85 0.00 -8.95 -14.53
C PRO A 85 -0.38 -8.71 -13.07
N TRP A 86 -1.62 -8.30 -12.83
CA TRP A 86 -2.12 -8.03 -11.48
C TRP A 86 -3.23 -8.99 -11.07
N THR A 87 -3.11 -9.48 -9.83
CA THR A 87 -4.18 -10.12 -9.05
C THR A 87 -4.55 -9.21 -7.88
N TYR A 88 -5.13 -8.04 -8.16
CA TYR A 88 -5.35 -7.02 -7.13
C TYR A 88 -6.30 -7.47 -6.02
N ASP A 89 -7.25 -8.35 -6.31
CA ASP A 89 -8.09 -8.96 -5.29
C ASP A 89 -7.25 -9.76 -4.27
N GLU A 90 -6.36 -10.64 -4.74
CA GLU A 90 -5.42 -11.37 -3.87
C GLU A 90 -4.45 -10.44 -3.12
N GLN A 91 -4.04 -9.33 -3.75
CA GLN A 91 -3.20 -8.32 -3.10
C GLN A 91 -3.96 -7.62 -1.97
N ALA A 92 -5.22 -7.27 -2.18
CA ALA A 92 -6.05 -6.61 -1.18
C ALA A 92 -6.35 -7.51 0.03
N GLU A 93 -6.38 -8.84 -0.14
CA GLU A 93 -6.47 -9.77 0.97
C GLU A 93 -5.24 -9.73 1.89
N LYS A 94 -4.05 -9.59 1.30
CA LYS A 94 -2.77 -9.66 2.01
C LYS A 94 -2.28 -8.30 2.50
N ASN A 95 -2.72 -7.21 1.87
CA ASN A 95 -2.25 -5.85 2.10
C ASN A 95 -3.38 -4.94 2.62
N PRO A 96 -3.57 -4.85 3.95
CA PRO A 96 -4.57 -3.97 4.55
C PRO A 96 -4.47 -2.50 4.14
N PHE A 97 -3.27 -2.01 3.83
CA PHE A 97 -3.10 -0.65 3.32
C PHE A 97 -3.76 -0.46 1.96
N PHE A 98 -3.50 -1.36 1.01
CA PHE A 98 -4.09 -1.35 -0.33
C PHE A 98 -5.60 -1.64 -0.31
N ALA A 99 -6.05 -2.54 0.58
CA ALA A 99 -7.45 -2.86 0.79
C ALA A 99 -8.35 -1.63 1.05
N GLN A 100 -7.82 -0.59 1.70
CA GLN A 100 -8.57 0.64 1.98
C GLN A 100 -8.98 1.41 0.72
N VAL A 101 -8.23 1.27 -0.37
CA VAL A 101 -8.53 1.94 -1.66
C VAL A 101 -9.13 0.99 -2.69
N TRP A 102 -9.02 -0.32 -2.46
CA TRP A 102 -9.60 -1.36 -3.33
C TRP A 102 -11.07 -1.64 -3.01
N TYR A 103 -11.38 -2.02 -1.77
CA TYR A 103 -12.73 -2.44 -1.37
C TYR A 103 -13.83 -1.38 -1.38
N PRO A 104 -13.55 -0.05 -1.48
CA PRO A 104 -14.61 0.90 -1.79
C PRO A 104 -15.25 0.70 -3.18
N ASN A 105 -14.54 0.05 -4.12
CA ASN A 105 -14.98 -0.10 -5.51
C ASN A 105 -15.05 -1.57 -5.99
N HIS A 106 -14.69 -2.53 -5.13
CA HIS A 106 -14.60 -3.96 -5.46
C HIS A 106 -15.14 -4.81 -4.32
N ASP A 107 -15.96 -5.81 -4.65
CA ASP A 107 -16.44 -6.79 -3.68
C ASP A 107 -15.32 -7.76 -3.27
N LYS A 108 -15.37 -8.27 -2.03
CA LYS A 108 -14.30 -9.12 -1.46
C LYS A 108 -14.27 -10.54 -2.03
N ASP A 109 -15.31 -10.95 -2.74
CA ASP A 109 -15.42 -12.25 -3.42
C ASP A 109 -15.06 -12.18 -4.90
N GLU A 110 -14.67 -10.99 -5.40
CA GLU A 110 -14.07 -10.86 -6.73
C GLU A 110 -12.72 -11.58 -6.83
N ASN A 111 -12.39 -12.01 -8.05
CA ASN A 111 -11.12 -12.67 -8.35
C ASN A 111 -10.67 -12.34 -9.78
N ASN A 112 -10.52 -11.04 -10.04
CA ASN A 112 -10.12 -10.48 -11.31
C ASN A 112 -8.63 -10.71 -11.57
N PHE A 113 -8.30 -10.93 -12.84
CA PHE A 113 -6.94 -11.03 -13.32
C PHE A 113 -6.72 -10.00 -14.44
N TYR A 114 -5.75 -9.11 -14.24
CA TYR A 114 -5.39 -8.09 -15.22
C TYR A 114 -4.10 -8.52 -15.93
N PRO A 115 -4.14 -8.81 -17.24
CA PRO A 115 -2.97 -9.27 -17.99
C PRO A 115 -1.93 -8.17 -18.16
N GLU A 116 -0.71 -8.54 -18.59
CA GLU A 116 0.40 -7.60 -18.84
C GLU A 116 0.02 -6.44 -19.76
N ASP A 117 -0.88 -6.67 -20.71
CA ASP A 117 -1.31 -5.66 -21.67
C ASP A 117 -2.65 -4.97 -21.36
N CYS A 118 -3.14 -5.08 -20.12
CA CYS A 118 -4.35 -4.37 -19.68
C CYS A 118 -4.24 -2.84 -19.81
N TYR A 119 -3.02 -2.28 -19.87
CA TYR A 119 -2.81 -0.85 -20.14
C TYR A 119 -3.33 -0.43 -21.52
N LYS A 120 -3.50 -1.37 -22.47
CA LYS A 120 -4.08 -1.10 -23.79
C LYS A 120 -5.58 -0.79 -23.72
N ASP A 121 -6.27 -1.21 -22.66
CA ASP A 121 -7.71 -1.00 -22.47
C ASP A 121 -8.07 0.47 -22.20
N ILE A 122 -7.08 1.31 -21.88
CA ILE A 122 -7.24 2.73 -21.55
C ILE A 122 -7.00 3.63 -22.79
N VAL A 123 -6.49 3.08 -23.90
CA VAL A 123 -5.90 3.85 -25.01
C VAL A 123 -6.84 4.04 -26.22
N GLU A 124 -8.17 3.96 -26.02
CA GLU A 124 -9.18 4.25 -27.06
C GLU A 124 -9.78 5.66 -26.96
#